data_AF-A0A7M7MGU2-F1
#
_entry.id   AF-A0A7M7MGU2-F1
#
_cell.length_a   1.000
_cell.length_b   1.000
_cell.length_c   1.000
_cell.angle_alpha   90.00
_cell.angle_beta   90.00
_cell.angle_gamma   90.00
#
_symmetry.space_group_name_H-M   'P 1'
#
loop_
_entity.id
_entity.type
_entity.pdbx_description
1 polymer ?
#
loop_
_entity_poly.entity_id
_entity_poly.type
_entity_poly.pdbx_seq_one_letter_code
_entity_poly.pdbx_strand_id
1 'polypeptide(L)'
;MATEDRKPDALCIFSLNKKLEAFGCADLRKYFDTNGEMENLKVAVVSIAGMWRSERRFLLSCIIRYLRSGGAPDWFHARKQAEAVKWENFPEGVALWPEIFKVRQLNGEDVAVLVMDTQGLYGTKNASAESTAVLCFSVLLASIQIYNVYQHIRGTDLYAFENFLKFVSKSVFRAPLGQKLVFVVSDWPVSLKYPYGWEGGQDVLQEYED
;
A
#
# COMPACT_ATOMS: atom_id res chain seq x y z
N MET A 1 22.22 -4.99 30.81
CA MET A 1 22.00 -3.90 29.86
C MET A 1 20.71 -4.20 29.15
N ALA A 2 19.64 -3.47 29.45
CA ALA A 2 18.37 -3.59 28.75
C ALA A 2 18.62 -3.19 27.29
N THR A 3 18.35 -4.10 26.36
CA THR A 3 18.21 -3.74 24.95
C THR A 3 17.02 -2.79 24.88
N GLU A 4 17.26 -1.51 24.58
CA GLU A 4 16.19 -0.60 24.19
C GLU A 4 15.38 -1.29 23.08
N ASP A 5 14.06 -1.41 23.27
CA ASP A 5 13.12 -1.92 22.26
C ASP A 5 13.17 -0.98 21.05
N ARG A 6 14.13 -1.20 20.16
CA ARG A 6 14.23 -0.47 18.90
C ARG A 6 12.99 -0.83 18.08
N LYS A 7 12.16 0.19 17.80
CA LYS A 7 10.99 0.03 16.94
C LYS A 7 11.43 -0.63 15.63
N PRO A 8 10.81 -1.75 15.22
CA PRO A 8 11.23 -2.47 14.03
C PRO A 8 11.02 -1.59 12.81
N ASP A 9 11.94 -1.70 11.84
CA ASP A 9 11.89 -0.87 10.64
C ASP A 9 10.65 -1.19 9.78
N ALA A 10 10.11 -2.40 9.87
CA ALA A 10 8.89 -2.86 9.22
C ALA A 10 8.05 -3.75 10.14
N LEU A 11 6.74 -3.51 10.21
CA LEU A 11 5.81 -4.37 10.95
C LEU A 11 5.24 -5.42 9.99
N CYS A 12 5.88 -6.59 9.90
CA CYS A 12 5.38 -7.73 9.11
C CYS A 12 4.00 -8.20 9.62
N ILE A 13 2.95 -8.02 8.83
CA ILE A 13 1.58 -8.43 9.21
C ILE A 13 1.07 -9.64 8.42
N PHE A 14 1.81 -10.06 7.40
CA PHE A 14 1.59 -11.29 6.67
C PHE A 14 2.93 -11.78 6.11
N SER A 15 3.29 -13.02 6.40
CA SER A 15 4.54 -13.65 5.96
C SER A 15 4.23 -14.89 5.13
N LEU A 16 4.89 -15.01 3.98
CA LEU A 16 4.92 -16.24 3.17
C LEU A 16 5.97 -17.22 3.70
N ASN A 17 7.00 -16.71 4.37
CA ASN A 17 8.00 -17.53 5.02
C ASN A 17 7.42 -18.10 6.30
N LYS A 18 7.17 -19.41 6.32
CA LYS A 18 6.58 -20.15 7.45
C LYS A 18 7.40 -20.07 8.74
N LYS A 19 8.67 -19.65 8.69
CA LYS A 19 9.54 -19.49 9.87
C LYS A 19 9.51 -18.08 10.47
N LEU A 20 9.00 -17.09 9.72
CA LEU A 20 8.86 -15.71 10.18
C LEU A 20 7.45 -15.52 10.74
N GLU A 21 7.36 -15.19 12.03
CA GLU A 21 6.08 -14.85 12.66
C GLU A 21 5.66 -13.44 12.24
N ALA A 22 4.41 -13.33 11.78
CA ALA A 22 3.77 -12.04 11.56
C ALA A 22 3.30 -11.47 12.90
N PHE A 23 3.38 -10.14 13.05
CA PHE A 23 2.85 -9.44 14.21
C PHE A 23 1.34 -9.67 14.31
N GLY A 24 0.90 -10.19 15.45
CA GLY A 24 -0.51 -10.35 15.75
C GLY A 24 -1.14 -9.03 16.21
N CYS A 25 -2.46 -9.02 16.38
CA CYS A 25 -3.19 -7.84 16.86
C CYS A 25 -2.65 -7.31 18.20
N ALA A 26 -2.23 -8.20 19.11
CA ALA A 26 -1.69 -7.82 20.41
C ALA A 26 -0.33 -7.10 20.27
N ASP A 27 0.50 -7.52 19.32
CA ASP A 27 1.80 -6.90 19.08
C ASP A 27 1.64 -5.55 18.39
N LEU A 28 0.76 -5.48 17.39
CA LEU A 28 0.44 -4.22 16.70
C LEU A 28 -0.11 -3.16 17.65
N ARG A 29 -0.95 -3.55 18.63
CA ARG A 29 -1.44 -2.63 19.67
C ARG A 29 -0.30 -1.97 20.45
N LYS A 30 0.78 -2.69 20.77
CA LYS A 30 1.93 -2.10 21.47
C LYS A 30 2.64 -1.02 20.63
N TYR A 31 2.68 -1.18 19.32
CA TYR A 31 3.27 -0.19 18.41
C TYR A 31 2.33 0.98 18.10
N PHE A 32 1.03 0.78 18.31
CA PHE A 32 -0.02 1.76 18.02
C PHE A 32 -0.53 2.50 19.25
N ASP A 33 -0.14 2.07 20.45
CA ASP A 33 -0.44 2.75 21.72
C ASP A 33 0.37 4.03 21.86
N THR A 34 0.03 5.01 21.04
CA THR A 34 0.58 6.36 21.05
C THR A 34 -0.10 7.16 22.16
N ASN A 35 0.16 6.86 23.44
CA ASN A 35 -0.40 7.58 24.60
C ASN A 35 -1.95 7.79 24.54
N GLY A 36 -2.69 6.88 23.90
CA GLY A 36 -4.13 7.04 23.66
C GLY A 36 -4.54 7.99 22.51
N GLU A 37 -3.62 8.68 21.83
CA GLU A 37 -3.94 9.69 20.81
C GLU A 37 -4.67 9.16 19.56
N MET A 38 -4.50 7.86 19.29
CA MET A 38 -5.09 7.14 18.16
C MET A 38 -6.28 6.28 18.58
N GLU A 39 -6.62 6.24 19.87
CA GLU A 39 -7.75 5.44 20.35
C GLU A 39 -9.07 5.95 19.77
N ASN A 40 -9.93 5.00 19.39
CA ASN A 40 -11.27 5.26 18.85
C ASN A 40 -11.31 6.07 17.54
N LEU A 41 -10.17 6.37 16.93
CA LEU A 41 -10.13 6.96 15.60
C LEU A 41 -10.55 5.93 14.55
N LYS A 42 -11.25 6.39 13.51
CA LYS A 42 -11.40 5.61 12.28
C LYS A 42 -10.01 5.39 11.68
N VAL A 43 -9.81 4.24 11.04
CA VAL A 43 -8.54 3.88 10.42
C VAL A 43 -8.68 3.87 8.90
N ALA A 44 -7.75 4.52 8.21
CA ALA A 44 -7.57 4.41 6.77
C ALA A 44 -6.27 3.67 6.47
N VAL A 45 -6.32 2.66 5.60
CA VAL A 45 -5.13 1.91 5.19
C VAL A 45 -4.80 2.24 3.74
N VAL A 46 -3.63 2.85 3.52
CA VAL A 46 -3.10 3.14 2.18
C VAL A 46 -2.10 2.04 1.83
N SER A 47 -2.48 1.17 0.90
CA SER A 47 -1.63 0.08 0.42
C SER A 47 -1.00 0.41 -0.92
N ILE A 48 0.25 0.02 -1.10
CA ILE A 48 0.91 0.02 -2.41
C ILE A 48 1.28 -1.41 -2.78
N ALA A 49 0.71 -1.90 -3.87
CA ALA A 49 1.03 -3.18 -4.48
C ALA A 49 1.46 -2.97 -5.95
N GLY A 50 2.03 -4.00 -6.56
CA GLY A 50 2.43 -3.97 -7.96
C GLY A 50 3.46 -5.02 -8.30
N MET A 51 3.80 -5.12 -9.58
CA MET A 51 4.70 -6.16 -10.08
C MET A 51 6.13 -6.00 -9.55
N TRP A 52 6.88 -7.11 -9.47
CA TRP A 52 8.28 -7.13 -9.09
C TRP A 52 9.11 -6.08 -9.84
N ARG A 53 10.02 -5.38 -9.13
CA ARG A 53 10.85 -4.25 -9.61
C ARG A 53 10.10 -2.96 -10.00
N SER A 54 8.83 -2.82 -9.67
CA SER A 54 8.14 -1.53 -9.75
C SER A 54 8.72 -0.51 -8.76
N GLU A 55 8.65 0.77 -9.10
CA GLU A 55 9.09 1.92 -8.29
C GLU A 55 8.20 2.20 -7.04
N ARG A 56 7.49 1.20 -6.53
CA ARG A 56 6.55 1.30 -5.39
C ARG A 56 7.14 1.95 -4.16
N ARG A 57 8.40 1.61 -3.84
CA ARG A 57 9.07 2.15 -2.66
C ARG A 57 9.35 3.64 -2.79
N PHE A 58 9.58 4.14 -4.00
CA PHE A 58 9.68 5.58 -4.23
C PHE A 58 8.33 6.25 -3.95
N LEU A 59 7.24 5.72 -4.50
CA LEU A 59 5.90 6.24 -4.24
C LEU A 59 5.53 6.19 -2.74
N LEU A 60 5.84 5.09 -2.08
CA LEU A 60 5.71 4.92 -0.62
C LEU A 60 6.42 6.04 0.14
N SER A 61 7.64 6.36 -0.28
CA SER A 61 8.46 7.43 0.32
C SER A 61 7.79 8.80 0.17
N CYS A 62 7.22 9.08 -1.01
CA CYS A 62 6.47 10.30 -1.24
C CYS A 62 5.24 10.40 -0.32
N ILE A 63 4.46 9.33 -0.19
CA ILE A 63 3.29 9.29 0.70
C ILE A 63 3.69 9.54 2.15
N ILE A 64 4.71 8.84 2.65
CA ILE A 64 5.20 9.01 4.03
C ILE A 64 5.72 10.43 4.26
N ARG A 65 6.47 11.02 3.31
CA ARG A 65 6.94 12.41 3.43
C ARG A 65 5.78 13.40 3.47
N TYR A 66 4.78 13.22 2.61
CA TYR A 66 3.58 14.05 2.62
C TYR A 66 2.86 13.97 3.96
N LEU A 67 2.63 12.74 4.48
CA LEU A 67 1.97 12.54 5.77
C LEU A 67 2.76 13.13 6.94
N ARG A 68 4.08 12.95 6.99
CA ARG A 68 4.97 13.56 7.99
C ARG A 68 4.97 15.08 7.96
N SER A 69 4.76 15.68 6.80
CA SER A 69 4.67 17.14 6.64
C SER A 69 3.33 17.71 7.11
N GLY A 70 2.36 16.86 7.47
CA GLY A 70 0.99 17.30 7.76
C GLY A 70 0.27 17.88 6.54
N GLY A 71 0.71 17.54 5.33
CA GLY A 71 0.16 18.08 4.08
C GLY A 71 0.64 19.48 3.72
N ALA A 72 1.82 19.89 4.18
CA ALA A 72 2.40 21.19 3.84
C ALA A 72 2.56 21.36 2.31
N PRO A 73 2.26 22.54 1.72
CA PRO A 73 2.33 22.72 0.26
C PRO A 73 3.71 22.46 -0.36
N ASP A 74 4.79 22.69 0.39
CA ASP A 74 6.18 22.55 -0.04
C ASP A 74 6.84 21.22 0.39
N TRP A 75 6.03 20.25 0.85
CA TRP A 75 6.48 18.96 1.40
C TRP A 75 7.52 18.23 0.52
N PHE A 76 7.40 18.36 -0.81
CA PHE A 76 8.27 17.68 -1.75
C PHE A 76 9.68 18.31 -1.79
N HIS A 77 9.76 19.63 -1.63
CA HIS A 77 10.98 20.44 -1.78
C HIS A 77 11.71 20.71 -0.47
N ALA A 78 11.14 20.35 0.67
CA ALA A 78 11.81 20.45 1.97
C ALA A 78 13.19 19.77 1.93
N ARG A 79 14.23 20.57 2.23
CA ARG A 79 15.68 20.47 1.95
C ARG A 79 16.45 19.14 2.14
N LYS A 80 15.83 18.05 2.60
CA LYS A 80 16.48 16.74 2.65
C LYS A 80 16.13 15.99 1.36
N GLN A 81 17.15 15.72 0.52
CA GLN A 81 16.99 14.80 -0.62
C GLN A 81 16.21 13.58 -0.14
N ALA A 82 15.16 13.23 -0.88
CA ALA A 82 14.29 12.12 -0.56
C ALA A 82 15.09 10.82 -0.73
N GLU A 83 15.78 10.40 0.32
CA GLU A 83 16.19 9.01 0.38
C GLU A 83 14.91 8.18 0.33
N ALA A 84 14.81 7.31 -0.67
CA ALA A 84 13.75 6.34 -0.72
C ALA A 84 13.73 5.58 0.61
N VAL A 85 12.53 5.25 1.10
CA VAL A 85 12.31 4.34 2.20
C VAL A 85 13.12 3.08 1.94
N LYS A 86 14.15 2.91 2.76
CA LYS A 86 14.97 1.71 2.80
C LYS A 86 14.46 0.88 3.94
N TRP A 87 13.86 -0.26 3.61
CA TRP A 87 13.62 -1.31 4.56
C TRP A 87 14.95 -2.06 4.73
N GLU A 88 15.52 -2.08 5.93
CA GLU A 88 16.72 -2.90 6.20
C GLU A 88 16.39 -4.39 5.98
N ASN A 89 15.22 -4.81 6.46
CA ASN A 89 14.70 -6.18 6.33
C ASN A 89 13.21 -6.16 5.94
N PHE A 90 12.90 -6.08 4.64
CA PHE A 90 11.51 -6.21 4.18
C PHE A 90 11.08 -7.68 4.16
N PRO A 91 9.96 -8.06 4.78
CA PRO A 91 9.52 -9.45 4.81
C PRO A 91 9.01 -9.92 3.44
N GLU A 92 9.10 -11.23 3.19
CA GLU A 92 8.38 -11.88 2.09
C GLU A 92 6.88 -11.90 2.42
N GLY A 93 6.15 -10.87 2.01
CA GLY A 93 4.71 -10.76 2.28
C GLY A 93 4.22 -9.32 2.32
N VAL A 94 3.58 -8.93 3.43
CA VAL A 94 2.98 -7.60 3.64
C VAL A 94 3.46 -7.00 4.95
N ALA A 95 3.84 -5.73 4.92
CA ALA A 95 4.30 -5.00 6.09
C ALA A 95 3.65 -3.61 6.19
N LEU A 96 3.43 -3.17 7.42
CA LEU A 96 3.09 -1.78 7.72
C LEU A 96 4.34 -0.95 7.97
N TRP A 97 4.27 0.31 7.56
CA TRP A 97 5.19 1.33 8.04
C TRP A 97 4.98 1.50 9.56
N PRO A 98 6.06 1.58 10.36
CA PRO A 98 5.95 1.59 11.81
C PRO A 98 5.27 2.85 12.38
N GLU A 99 5.19 3.95 11.64
CA GLU A 99 4.55 5.20 12.08
C GLU A 99 3.08 5.26 11.63
N ILE A 100 2.18 5.59 12.56
CA ILE A 100 0.78 5.94 12.26
C ILE A 100 0.69 7.45 12.13
N PHE A 101 -0.02 7.91 11.11
CA PHE A 101 -0.22 9.34 10.89
C PHE A 101 -1.63 9.75 11.28
N LYS A 102 -1.76 10.74 12.16
CA LYS A 102 -3.05 11.36 12.46
C LYS A 102 -3.34 12.44 11.43
N VAL A 103 -4.45 12.31 10.72
CA VAL A 103 -4.85 13.26 9.66
C VAL A 103 -6.23 13.84 9.99
N ARG A 104 -6.30 15.17 10.07
CA ARG A 104 -7.56 15.91 10.21
C ARG A 104 -8.22 16.02 8.83
N GLN A 105 -9.41 15.45 8.70
CA GLN A 105 -10.23 15.55 7.50
C GLN A 105 -10.89 16.93 7.38
N LEU A 106 -11.35 17.26 6.17
CA LEU A 106 -12.07 18.53 5.89
C LEU A 106 -13.37 18.68 6.70
N ASN A 107 -14.02 17.56 7.04
CA ASN A 107 -15.21 17.53 7.89
C ASN A 107 -14.90 17.75 9.38
N GLY A 108 -13.62 17.93 9.75
CA GLY A 108 -13.19 18.11 11.13
C GLY A 108 -12.94 16.81 11.90
N GLU A 109 -13.13 15.62 11.33
CA GLU A 109 -12.82 14.35 12.00
C GLU A 109 -11.32 14.01 11.91
N ASP A 110 -10.75 13.43 12.97
CA ASP A 110 -9.40 12.86 12.94
C ASP A 110 -9.47 11.38 12.50
N VAL A 111 -8.54 10.99 11.63
CA VAL A 111 -8.38 9.61 11.15
C VAL A 111 -6.94 9.16 11.32
N ALA A 112 -6.77 7.92 11.77
CA ALA A 112 -5.47 7.26 11.81
C ALA A 112 -5.16 6.66 10.43
N VAL A 113 -4.04 7.04 9.84
CA VAL A 113 -3.59 6.54 8.53
C VAL A 113 -2.44 5.56 8.73
N LEU A 114 -2.66 4.33 8.28
CA LEU A 114 -1.65 3.28 8.17
C LEU A 114 -1.16 3.21 6.73
N VAL A 115 0.16 3.07 6.55
CA VAL A 115 0.77 2.87 5.25
C VAL A 115 1.27 1.44 5.14
N MET A 116 0.88 0.74 4.09
CA MET A 116 1.14 -0.68 3.87
C MET A 116 1.92 -0.90 2.57
N ASP A 117 3.04 -1.61 2.64
CA ASP A 117 3.85 -2.02 1.49
C ASP A 117 3.78 -3.55 1.33
N THR A 118 3.91 -4.02 0.09
CA THR A 118 3.88 -5.44 -0.25
C THR A 118 5.16 -5.85 -0.95
N GLN A 119 5.48 -7.15 -0.85
CA GLN A 119 6.48 -7.73 -1.73
C GLN A 119 6.06 -7.59 -3.19
N GLY A 120 7.04 -7.69 -4.11
CA GLY A 120 6.75 -7.62 -5.53
C GLY A 120 5.94 -8.81 -6.00
N LEU A 121 4.85 -8.52 -6.70
CA LEU A 121 3.94 -9.54 -7.21
C LEU A 121 4.48 -10.14 -8.51
N TYR A 122 4.22 -11.43 -8.70
CA TYR A 122 4.47 -12.18 -9.95
C TYR A 122 5.89 -12.07 -10.50
N GLY A 123 6.91 -12.04 -9.63
CA GLY A 123 8.31 -11.95 -10.03
C GLY A 123 8.84 -13.18 -10.78
N THR A 124 8.22 -14.35 -10.60
CA THR A 124 8.49 -15.58 -11.35
C THR A 124 7.19 -16.33 -11.68
N LYS A 125 7.21 -17.21 -12.69
CA LYS A 125 6.03 -18.02 -13.08
C LYS A 125 5.50 -18.91 -11.95
N ASN A 126 6.36 -19.35 -11.04
CA ASN A 126 5.99 -20.25 -9.95
C ASN A 126 5.39 -19.52 -8.73
N ALA A 127 5.50 -18.19 -8.66
CA ALA A 127 5.05 -17.39 -7.52
C ALA A 127 3.56 -16.97 -7.60
N SER A 128 2.74 -17.60 -8.44
CA SER A 128 1.37 -17.13 -8.71
C SER A 128 0.45 -17.24 -7.49
N ALA A 129 0.51 -18.35 -6.75
CA ALA A 129 -0.30 -18.56 -5.55
C ALA A 129 0.10 -17.63 -4.40
N GLU A 130 1.40 -17.47 -4.17
CA GLU A 130 1.96 -16.57 -3.17
C GLU A 130 1.64 -15.10 -3.47
N SER A 131 1.80 -14.68 -4.74
CA SER A 131 1.43 -13.33 -5.18
C SER A 131 -0.06 -13.06 -5.03
N THR A 132 -0.89 -14.07 -5.33
CA THR A 132 -2.34 -13.97 -5.12
C THR A 132 -2.66 -13.81 -3.64
N ALA A 133 -2.03 -14.60 -2.76
CA ALA A 133 -2.24 -14.48 -1.31
C ALA A 133 -1.84 -13.09 -0.78
N VAL A 134 -0.69 -12.56 -1.19
CA VAL A 134 -0.23 -11.21 -0.84
C VAL A 134 -1.21 -10.14 -1.34
N LEU A 135 -1.62 -10.23 -2.61
CA LEU A 135 -2.58 -9.29 -3.19
C LEU A 135 -3.91 -9.35 -2.44
N CYS A 136 -4.47 -10.53 -2.21
CA CYS A 136 -5.70 -10.72 -1.44
C CYS A 136 -5.61 -10.08 -0.06
N PHE A 137 -4.53 -10.36 0.68
CA PHE A 137 -4.34 -9.80 2.01
C PHE A 137 -4.27 -8.27 1.98
N SER A 138 -3.51 -7.71 1.03
CA SER A 138 -3.39 -6.25 0.89
C SER A 138 -4.71 -5.57 0.53
N VAL A 139 -5.45 -6.09 -0.45
CA VAL A 139 -6.71 -5.50 -0.93
C VAL A 139 -7.81 -5.59 0.11
N LEU A 140 -7.89 -6.69 0.87
CA LEU A 140 -8.91 -6.87 1.90
C LEU A 140 -8.75 -5.91 3.08
N LEU A 141 -7.52 -5.49 3.39
CA LEU A 141 -7.24 -4.53 4.45
C LEU A 141 -7.21 -3.08 3.99
N ALA A 142 -6.96 -2.84 2.69
CA ALA A 142 -6.78 -1.50 2.15
C ALA A 142 -8.10 -0.72 2.07
N SER A 143 -8.09 0.52 2.57
CA SER A 143 -9.09 1.53 2.21
C SER A 143 -8.78 2.14 0.85
N ILE A 144 -7.48 2.32 0.56
CA ILE A 144 -6.98 2.75 -0.75
C ILE A 144 -5.93 1.75 -1.16
N GLN A 145 -6.23 0.94 -2.18
CA GLN A 145 -5.27 0.09 -2.85
C GLN A 145 -4.68 0.85 -4.02
N ILE A 146 -3.39 1.19 -3.95
CA ILE A 146 -2.62 1.66 -5.08
C ILE A 146 -2.01 0.43 -5.75
N TYR A 147 -2.21 0.30 -7.06
CA TYR A 147 -1.61 -0.74 -7.88
C TYR A 147 -0.69 -0.10 -8.92
N ASN A 148 0.62 -0.22 -8.69
CA ASN A 148 1.64 0.43 -9.50
C ASN A 148 2.01 -0.43 -10.70
N VAL A 149 1.87 0.13 -11.89
CA VAL A 149 2.24 -0.49 -13.18
C VAL A 149 3.20 0.39 -13.96
N TYR A 150 3.89 -0.21 -14.93
CA TYR A 150 4.84 0.47 -15.80
C TYR A 150 4.25 0.58 -17.21
N GLN A 151 4.14 1.81 -17.70
CA GLN A 151 3.63 2.24 -19.01
C GLN A 151 2.16 1.91 -19.32
N HIS A 152 1.72 0.68 -19.04
CA HIS A 152 0.38 0.21 -19.39
C HIS A 152 -0.20 -0.70 -18.30
N ILE A 153 -1.53 -0.68 -18.18
CA ILE A 153 -2.28 -1.73 -17.48
C ILE A 153 -2.36 -2.93 -18.43
N ARG A 154 -1.71 -4.04 -18.09
CA ARG A 154 -1.66 -5.22 -18.97
C ARG A 154 -2.71 -6.25 -18.58
N GLY A 155 -3.01 -7.18 -19.49
CA GLY A 155 -3.88 -8.32 -19.18
C GLY A 155 -3.39 -9.14 -17.98
N THR A 156 -2.08 -9.22 -17.73
CA THR A 156 -1.52 -9.86 -16.53
C THR A 156 -1.87 -9.15 -15.23
N ASP A 157 -1.99 -7.81 -15.27
CA ASP A 157 -2.39 -7.00 -14.13
C ASP A 157 -3.88 -7.22 -13.81
N LEU A 158 -4.73 -7.24 -14.84
CA LEU A 158 -6.15 -7.55 -14.68
C LEU A 158 -6.38 -9.00 -14.21
N TYR A 159 -5.61 -9.95 -14.74
CA TYR A 159 -5.64 -11.35 -14.32
C TYR A 159 -5.29 -11.54 -12.84
N ALA A 160 -4.41 -10.69 -12.28
CA ALA A 160 -4.13 -10.71 -10.85
C ALA A 160 -5.38 -10.38 -10.01
N PHE A 161 -6.15 -9.35 -10.42
CA PHE A 161 -7.41 -9.00 -9.76
C PHE A 161 -8.50 -10.03 -10.01
N GLU A 162 -8.55 -10.65 -11.19
CA GLU A 162 -9.46 -11.77 -11.45
C GLU A 162 -9.20 -12.95 -10.49
N ASN A 163 -7.93 -13.31 -10.27
CA ASN A 163 -7.56 -14.35 -9.31
C ASN A 163 -7.90 -13.96 -7.87
N PHE A 164 -7.72 -12.69 -7.51
CA PHE A 164 -8.20 -12.17 -6.22
C PHE A 164 -9.70 -12.39 -6.06
N LEU A 165 -10.52 -12.00 -7.04
CA LEU A 165 -11.97 -12.19 -6.98
C LEU A 165 -12.35 -13.67 -6.85
N LYS A 166 -11.67 -14.56 -7.60
CA LYS A 166 -11.85 -16.02 -7.49
C LYS A 166 -11.45 -16.59 -6.14
N PHE A 167 -10.43 -16.02 -5.50
CA PHE A 167 -9.99 -16.42 -4.18
C PHE A 167 -11.01 -15.99 -3.12
N VAL A 168 -11.41 -14.72 -3.14
CA VAL A 168 -12.33 -14.20 -2.12
C VAL A 168 -13.73 -14.78 -2.25
N SER A 169 -14.21 -15.07 -3.46
CA SER A 169 -15.51 -15.73 -3.67
C SER A 169 -15.59 -17.14 -3.05
N LYS A 170 -14.44 -17.79 -2.82
CA LYS A 170 -14.33 -19.09 -2.13
C LYS A 170 -14.07 -18.95 -0.63
N SER A 171 -13.87 -17.73 -0.13
CA SER A 171 -13.58 -17.45 1.27
C SER A 171 -14.85 -17.20 2.08
N VAL A 172 -14.73 -17.11 3.40
CA VAL A 172 -15.83 -16.72 4.30
C VAL A 172 -16.05 -15.21 4.39
N PHE A 173 -15.28 -14.42 3.63
CA PHE A 173 -15.36 -12.95 3.65
C PHE A 173 -16.68 -12.49 3.02
N ARG A 174 -17.44 -11.65 3.75
CA ARG A 174 -18.78 -11.19 3.36
C ARG A 174 -18.93 -9.67 3.21
N ALA A 175 -17.87 -8.90 3.45
CA ALA A 175 -17.91 -7.45 3.27
C ALA A 175 -17.67 -7.08 1.79
N PRO A 176 -18.09 -5.87 1.35
CA PRO A 176 -17.72 -5.34 0.04
C PRO A 176 -16.21 -5.44 -0.21
N LEU A 177 -15.83 -5.84 -1.43
CA LEU A 177 -14.44 -6.10 -1.78
C LEU A 177 -13.71 -4.79 -2.09
N GLY A 178 -12.77 -4.42 -1.22
CA GLY A 178 -12.03 -3.17 -1.34
C GLY A 178 -12.93 -1.94 -1.25
N GLN A 179 -12.30 -0.77 -1.18
CA GLN A 179 -13.02 0.52 -1.20
C GLN A 179 -12.61 1.34 -2.42
N LYS A 180 -11.33 1.71 -2.51
CA LYS A 180 -10.79 2.46 -3.65
C LYS A 180 -9.58 1.75 -4.24
N LEU A 181 -9.65 1.38 -5.52
CA LEU A 181 -8.52 0.90 -6.30
C LEU A 181 -8.01 2.03 -7.20
N VAL A 182 -6.71 2.30 -7.18
CA VAL A 182 -6.06 3.33 -7.99
C VAL A 182 -4.90 2.71 -8.75
N PHE A 183 -4.99 2.70 -10.09
CA PHE A 183 -3.84 2.38 -10.93
C PHE A 183 -2.92 3.59 -11.03
N VAL A 184 -1.65 3.41 -10.67
CA VAL A 184 -0.60 4.41 -10.92
C VAL A 184 0.27 3.87 -12.05
N VAL A 185 0.26 4.56 -13.18
CA VAL A 185 0.98 4.16 -14.40
C VAL A 185 2.22 5.02 -14.55
N SER A 186 3.38 4.49 -14.19
CA SER A 186 4.68 5.14 -14.41
C SER A 186 5.04 5.18 -15.89
N ASP A 187 5.86 6.14 -16.32
CA ASP A 187 6.29 6.32 -17.72
C ASP A 187 5.12 6.35 -18.72
N TRP A 188 4.10 7.15 -18.40
CA TRP A 188 2.88 7.26 -19.20
C TRP A 188 3.16 7.56 -20.69
N PRO A 189 2.89 6.60 -21.61
CA PRO A 189 3.42 6.65 -22.97
C PRO A 189 2.51 7.34 -23.98
N VAL A 190 1.25 7.62 -23.61
CA VAL A 190 0.21 8.16 -24.51
C VAL A 190 -0.17 9.59 -24.15
N SER A 191 0.79 10.37 -23.62
CA SER A 191 0.58 11.75 -23.15
C SER A 191 0.07 12.73 -24.23
N LEU A 192 0.27 12.40 -25.50
CA LEU A 192 -0.26 13.16 -26.64
C LEU A 192 -1.77 12.98 -26.85
N LYS A 193 -2.31 11.81 -26.50
CA LYS A 193 -3.75 11.51 -26.58
C LYS A 193 -4.45 11.80 -25.26
N TYR A 194 -3.81 11.44 -24.15
CA TYR A 194 -4.37 11.52 -22.80
C TYR A 194 -3.39 12.25 -21.89
N PRO A 195 -3.76 13.40 -21.29
CA PRO A 195 -2.84 14.18 -20.47
C PRO A 195 -2.35 13.38 -19.24
N TYR A 196 -1.19 13.76 -18.70
CA TYR A 196 -0.73 13.21 -17.42
C TYR A 196 -1.70 13.55 -16.29
N GLY A 197 -1.81 12.66 -15.30
CA GLY A 197 -2.57 12.91 -14.08
C GLY A 197 -3.92 12.20 -14.04
N TRP A 198 -4.78 12.66 -13.12
CA TRP A 198 -6.05 12.00 -12.82
C TRP A 198 -7.01 11.98 -14.02
N GLU A 199 -7.19 13.13 -14.68
CA GLU A 199 -8.15 13.29 -15.79
C GLU A 199 -7.84 12.37 -16.97
N GLY A 200 -6.62 12.45 -17.53
CA GLY A 200 -6.26 11.58 -18.65
C GLY A 200 -6.24 10.09 -18.28
N GLY A 201 -5.99 9.74 -17.01
CA GLY A 201 -6.15 8.38 -16.53
C GLY A 201 -7.62 7.90 -16.51
N GLN A 202 -8.56 8.78 -16.15
CA GLN A 202 -9.99 8.46 -16.21
C GLN A 202 -10.48 8.30 -17.65
N ASP A 203 -10.03 9.18 -18.56
CA ASP A 203 -10.39 9.09 -19.98
C ASP A 203 -9.99 7.73 -20.58
N VAL A 204 -8.82 7.21 -20.22
CA VAL A 204 -8.37 5.89 -20.67
C VAL A 204 -9.25 4.78 -20.11
N LEU A 205 -9.63 4.85 -18.83
CA LEU A 205 -10.48 3.83 -18.23
C LEU A 205 -11.88 3.80 -18.86
N GLN A 206 -12.45 4.96 -19.18
CA GLN A 206 -13.75 5.06 -19.86
C GLN A 206 -13.72 4.46 -21.27
N GLU A 207 -12.62 4.63 -22.03
CA GLU A 207 -12.47 3.99 -23.35
C GLU A 207 -12.51 2.45 -23.30
N TYR A 208 -12.22 1.84 -22.15
CA TYR A 208 -12.30 0.38 -21.95
C TYR A 208 -13.64 -0.10 -21.39
N GLU A 209 -14.54 0.81 -20.98
CA GLU A 209 -15.88 0.48 -20.48
C GLU A 209 -16.96 0.48 -21.60
N ASP A 210 -16.69 1.15 -22.72
CA ASP A 210 -17.53 1.16 -23.95
C ASP A 210 -17.19 0.00 -24.92
#